data_AF-A0A1V8SBD7-F1
#
_entry.id   AF-A0A1V8SBD7-F1
#
_cell.length_a   1.000
_cell.length_b   1.000
_cell.length_c   1.000
_cell.angle_alpha   90.00
_cell.angle_beta   90.00
_cell.angle_gamma   90.00
#
_symmetry.space_group_name_H-M   'P 1'
#
loop_
_entity.id
_entity.type
_entity.pdbx_description
1 polymer ?
#
loop_
_entity_poly.entity_id
_entity_poly.type
_entity_poly.pdbx_seq_one_letter_code
_entity_poly.pdbx_strand_id
1 'polypeptide(L)'
;MRPSTALAPLLCCTIAVHAQSPTQQRLHAESGAARPWPADILGNSNATYCPLVPVQEQRFEIEFIEIAPCPIVSDHVFYIWMYGSIWRDRAINLTEEILANATLTIKFNITYVDGAFDSFKPLTIPMAPTALSRWNHIDIRNMTGAHKERMVLGGNDVVSDGVILRQWVVAGNWTMEFDARVPDGRCLFDFSLTQWMDGDFDPRGAEDSSWLAKAFGSGSGLPSSDVPRELNNATYGKTPAKDQLFTIEFLDVAPFPIVSGELYYVYLYANFWPQWTPGLSEADLAKATLSITFSIIYADGSQDHSKPWTIPLESKMLDRFRHIGIRNETGHATDHMSLRANDIAADGYVPKQFVVSRNWTMEFDARLPDGTCLFDFAMTQWVNGNLQRHV
;
A
#
# COMPACT_ATOMS: atom_id res chain seq x y z
N MET A 1 -39.83 -10.03 13.41
CA MET A 1 -38.61 -9.57 12.72
C MET A 1 -37.56 -9.31 13.77
N ARG A 2 -36.58 -10.21 13.92
CA ARG A 2 -35.43 -10.01 14.82
C ARG A 2 -34.32 -9.33 14.00
N PRO A 3 -33.65 -8.29 14.50
CA PRO A 3 -32.53 -7.68 13.79
C PRO A 3 -31.37 -8.69 13.73
N SER A 4 -30.82 -8.93 12.54
CA SER A 4 -29.63 -9.77 12.37
C SER A 4 -28.42 -9.01 12.94
N THR A 5 -27.76 -9.62 13.92
CA THR A 5 -26.55 -9.10 14.58
C THR A 5 -25.26 -9.41 13.80
N ALA A 6 -25.37 -9.95 12.58
CA ALA A 6 -24.24 -10.45 11.80
C ALA A 6 -23.41 -9.37 11.09
N LEU A 7 -23.96 -8.16 10.89
CA LEU A 7 -23.25 -7.04 10.21
C LEU A 7 -22.57 -6.06 11.17
N ALA A 8 -22.85 -6.14 12.46
CA ALA A 8 -22.20 -5.31 13.47
C ALA A 8 -20.66 -5.50 13.53
N PRO A 9 -20.05 -6.68 13.30
CA PRO A 9 -18.60 -6.83 13.43
C PRO A 9 -17.80 -6.03 12.40
N LEU A 10 -18.27 -5.91 11.15
CA LEU A 10 -17.55 -5.17 10.10
C LEU A 10 -17.59 -3.64 10.31
N LEU A 11 -18.66 -3.10 10.90
CA LEU A 11 -18.78 -1.68 11.25
C LEU A 11 -18.35 -1.33 12.70
N CYS A 12 -18.42 -2.27 13.64
CA CYS A 12 -17.93 -2.08 15.02
C CYS A 12 -16.43 -2.35 15.18
N CYS A 13 -15.71 -2.74 14.13
CA CYS A 13 -14.25 -2.65 14.10
C CYS A 13 -13.71 -1.20 14.29
N THR A 14 -14.60 -0.21 14.38
CA THR A 14 -14.26 1.22 14.55
C THR A 14 -14.12 1.66 16.01
N ILE A 15 -14.35 0.81 17.03
CA ILE A 15 -14.06 1.14 18.43
C ILE A 15 -13.47 -0.08 19.16
N ALA A 16 -12.17 0.00 19.42
CA ALA A 16 -11.42 -0.79 20.40
C ALA A 16 -11.46 -2.32 20.27
N VAL A 17 -10.59 -2.88 19.41
CA VAL A 17 -9.87 -4.12 19.75
C VAL A 17 -8.45 -3.98 19.22
N HIS A 18 -7.45 -4.20 20.09
CA HIS A 18 -6.08 -4.53 19.68
C HIS A 18 -6.16 -5.81 18.82
N ALA A 19 -6.48 -5.68 17.54
CA ALA A 19 -6.33 -6.77 16.59
C ALA A 19 -4.84 -6.94 16.37
N GLN A 20 -4.20 -7.67 17.27
CA GLN A 20 -2.86 -8.18 17.04
C GLN A 20 -2.92 -8.99 15.75
N SER A 21 -2.02 -8.73 14.81
CA SER A 21 -1.82 -9.66 13.70
C SER A 21 -1.64 -11.07 14.27
N PRO A 22 -2.00 -12.14 13.55
CA PRO A 22 -1.70 -13.52 14.00
C PRO A 22 -0.22 -13.71 14.37
N THR A 23 0.65 -12.90 13.75
CA THR A 23 2.07 -12.77 14.02
C THR A 23 2.38 -12.11 15.37
N GLN A 24 1.62 -11.10 15.79
CA GLN A 24 1.70 -10.47 17.13
C GLN A 24 1.15 -11.36 18.26
N GLN A 25 0.19 -12.26 18.01
CA GLN A 25 -0.28 -13.21 19.03
C GLN A 25 0.83 -14.19 19.49
N ARG A 26 1.84 -14.48 18.66
CA ARG A 26 3.02 -15.26 19.07
C ARG A 26 3.96 -14.51 20.01
N LEU A 27 3.89 -13.18 20.07
CA LEU A 27 4.88 -12.36 20.78
C LEU A 27 4.59 -12.23 22.29
N HIS A 28 3.34 -12.34 22.74
CA HIS A 28 3.00 -12.11 24.15
C HIS A 28 3.27 -13.27 25.11
N ALA A 29 3.69 -14.44 24.62
CA ALA A 29 3.87 -15.63 25.46
C ALA A 29 5.28 -15.79 26.07
N GLU A 30 6.28 -15.01 25.64
CA GLU A 30 7.67 -15.27 26.06
C GLU A 30 8.46 -13.97 26.29
N SER A 31 8.48 -13.50 27.54
CA SER A 31 9.44 -12.49 28.01
C SER A 31 10.47 -13.16 28.93
N GLY A 32 11.76 -12.93 28.67
CA GLY A 32 12.82 -13.25 29.63
C GLY A 32 14.16 -13.77 29.11
N ALA A 33 14.33 -14.03 27.82
CA ALA A 33 15.62 -14.47 27.27
C ALA A 33 15.98 -13.68 25.99
N ALA A 34 17.26 -13.34 25.82
CA ALA A 34 17.79 -12.75 24.60
C ALA A 34 17.46 -13.67 23.42
N ARG A 35 16.46 -13.28 22.61
CA ARG A 35 16.07 -14.04 21.43
C ARG A 35 17.22 -13.99 20.41
N PRO A 36 17.64 -15.13 19.84
CA PRO A 36 18.34 -15.12 18.57
C PRO A 36 17.41 -14.43 17.55
N TRP A 37 17.89 -13.39 16.88
CA TRP A 37 17.11 -12.76 15.82
C TRP A 37 16.97 -13.75 14.66
N PRO A 38 15.74 -14.01 14.17
CA PRO A 38 15.58 -14.81 12.96
C PRO A 38 16.28 -14.12 11.79
N ALA A 39 16.84 -14.90 10.86
CA ALA A 39 17.37 -14.36 9.61
C ALA A 39 16.23 -13.72 8.77
N ASP A 40 15.03 -14.29 8.89
CA ASP A 40 13.82 -13.85 8.19
C ASP A 40 13.11 -12.74 8.98
N ILE A 41 12.61 -11.75 8.26
CA ILE A 41 11.75 -10.69 8.80
C ILE A 41 10.31 -11.19 8.79
N LEU A 42 9.56 -10.90 9.86
CA LEU A 42 8.17 -11.33 9.98
C LEU A 42 7.28 -10.66 8.92
N GLY A 43 6.18 -11.31 8.55
CA GLY A 43 5.15 -10.78 7.65
C GLY A 43 4.95 -11.63 6.40
N ASN A 44 3.98 -11.25 5.57
CA ASN A 44 3.75 -11.89 4.27
C ASN A 44 4.75 -11.35 3.24
N SER A 45 6.00 -11.76 3.38
CA SER A 45 7.10 -11.47 2.49
C SER A 45 8.13 -12.59 2.56
N ASN A 46 9.17 -12.49 1.75
CA ASN A 46 10.38 -13.31 1.90
C ASN A 46 11.59 -12.44 2.23
N ALA A 47 11.35 -11.37 3.00
CA ALA A 47 12.41 -10.46 3.39
C ALA A 47 13.32 -11.09 4.45
N THR A 48 14.61 -10.88 4.31
CA THR A 48 15.64 -11.32 5.26
C THR A 48 16.56 -10.16 5.59
N TYR A 49 17.04 -10.11 6.83
CA TYR A 49 18.11 -9.17 7.18
C TYR A 49 19.38 -9.50 6.38
N CYS A 50 20.04 -8.48 5.86
CA CYS A 50 21.31 -8.66 5.16
C CYS A 50 22.42 -9.06 6.15
N PRO A 51 23.36 -9.93 5.77
CA PRO A 51 24.36 -10.46 6.70
C PRO A 51 25.45 -9.45 7.08
N LEU A 52 25.56 -8.31 6.39
CA LEU A 52 26.66 -7.36 6.57
C LEU A 52 26.54 -6.52 7.84
N VAL A 53 25.32 -6.16 8.26
CA VAL A 53 25.08 -5.38 9.48
C VAL A 53 24.22 -6.20 10.44
N PRO A 54 24.77 -6.63 11.60
CA PRO A 54 24.00 -7.36 12.60
C PRO A 54 22.73 -6.60 13.01
N VAL A 55 21.60 -7.29 13.16
CA VAL A 55 20.29 -6.70 13.49
C VAL A 55 20.33 -5.84 14.77
N GLN A 56 21.20 -6.19 15.71
CA GLN A 56 21.39 -5.45 16.96
C GLN A 56 22.11 -4.09 16.77
N GLU A 57 22.84 -3.94 15.67
CA GLU A 57 23.56 -2.70 15.32
C GLU A 57 22.70 -1.76 14.46
N GLN A 58 21.63 -2.27 13.85
CA GLN A 58 20.64 -1.49 13.10
C GLN A 58 19.80 -0.63 14.06
N ARG A 59 19.55 0.64 13.69
CA ARG A 59 18.87 1.62 14.56
C ARG A 59 17.35 1.51 14.51
N PHE A 60 16.81 0.99 13.42
CA PHE A 60 15.40 0.74 13.21
C PHE A 60 15.14 -0.75 13.40
N GLU A 61 14.32 -1.09 14.38
CA GLU A 61 13.89 -2.45 14.63
C GLU A 61 12.66 -2.74 13.76
N ILE A 62 12.85 -3.52 12.69
CA ILE A 62 11.75 -3.92 11.81
C ILE A 62 10.92 -4.97 12.55
N GLU A 63 9.65 -4.65 12.76
CA GLU A 63 8.68 -5.58 13.37
C GLU A 63 8.10 -6.53 12.31
N PHE A 64 7.77 -6.01 11.13
CA PHE A 64 7.34 -6.82 9.99
C PHE A 64 7.50 -6.10 8.64
N ILE A 65 7.51 -6.89 7.58
CA ILE A 65 7.39 -6.47 6.18
C ILE A 65 6.32 -7.31 5.49
N GLU A 66 5.37 -6.65 4.85
CA GLU A 66 4.29 -7.27 4.09
C GLU A 66 4.27 -6.75 2.66
N ILE A 67 3.93 -7.64 1.73
CA ILE A 67 3.85 -7.33 0.30
C ILE A 67 2.46 -7.76 -0.20
N ALA A 68 1.81 -6.90 -0.98
CA ALA A 68 0.53 -7.16 -1.60
C ALA A 68 0.59 -6.81 -3.10
N PRO A 69 0.35 -7.76 -4.03
CA PRO A 69 0.34 -9.20 -3.79
C PRO A 69 1.76 -9.72 -3.46
N CYS A 70 1.84 -10.85 -2.77
CA CYS A 70 3.09 -11.61 -2.62
C CYS A 70 2.92 -12.99 -3.29
N PRO A 71 3.59 -13.28 -4.43
CA PRO A 71 4.60 -12.47 -5.08
C PRO A 71 4.04 -11.23 -5.82
N ILE A 72 4.90 -10.23 -6.06
CA ILE A 72 4.58 -9.06 -6.89
C ILE A 72 4.21 -9.52 -8.31
N VAL A 73 3.12 -8.98 -8.86
CA VAL A 73 2.64 -9.29 -10.21
C VAL A 73 2.89 -8.10 -11.12
N SER A 74 3.58 -8.34 -12.24
CA SER A 74 3.87 -7.31 -13.23
C SER A 74 2.60 -6.80 -13.94
N ASP A 75 2.65 -5.56 -14.40
CA ASP A 75 1.53 -4.76 -14.96
C ASP A 75 0.40 -4.42 -13.98
N HIS A 76 0.54 -4.78 -12.70
CA HIS A 76 -0.43 -4.51 -11.64
C HIS A 76 0.18 -3.73 -10.49
N VAL A 77 -0.67 -3.09 -9.70
CA VAL A 77 -0.20 -2.38 -8.51
C VAL A 77 0.36 -3.37 -7.50
N PHE A 78 1.44 -2.97 -6.84
CA PHE A 78 1.96 -3.63 -5.66
C PHE A 78 2.08 -2.62 -4.52
N TYR A 79 2.12 -3.15 -3.30
CA TYR A 79 2.33 -2.39 -2.09
C TYR A 79 3.24 -3.15 -1.14
N ILE A 80 4.26 -2.48 -0.64
CA ILE A 80 5.19 -2.97 0.38
C ILE A 80 4.96 -2.11 1.62
N TRP A 81 4.65 -2.75 2.73
CA TRP A 81 4.51 -2.11 4.02
C TRP A 81 5.56 -2.65 4.98
N MET A 82 6.50 -1.79 5.36
CA MET A 82 7.43 -2.04 6.45
C MET A 82 7.00 -1.25 7.67
N TYR A 83 6.83 -1.94 8.80
CA TYR A 83 6.62 -1.31 10.10
C TYR A 83 7.76 -1.65 11.05
N GLY A 84 8.15 -0.66 11.85
CA GLY A 84 9.17 -0.84 12.87
C GLY A 84 9.35 0.41 13.72
N SER A 85 10.31 0.36 14.64
CA SER A 85 10.53 1.44 15.60
C SER A 85 12.00 1.79 15.80
N ILE A 86 12.28 3.09 15.96
CA ILE A 86 13.55 3.60 16.48
C ILE A 86 13.40 3.79 17.99
N TRP A 87 13.78 2.76 18.75
CA TRP A 87 13.68 2.75 20.22
C TRP A 87 14.75 3.62 20.90
N ARG A 88 14.53 4.02 22.16
CA ARG A 88 15.40 4.96 22.89
C ARG A 88 16.85 4.46 23.03
N ASP A 89 17.03 3.17 23.27
CA ASP A 89 18.33 2.50 23.36
C ASP A 89 19.05 2.41 22.01
N ARG A 90 18.31 2.37 20.90
CA ARG A 90 18.84 2.43 19.53
C ARG A 90 19.06 3.87 19.03
N ALA A 91 18.32 4.84 19.57
CA ALA A 91 18.33 6.27 19.19
C ALA A 91 19.49 7.09 19.77
N ILE A 92 20.50 6.47 20.38
CA ILE A 92 21.63 7.18 20.98
C ILE A 92 22.29 8.08 19.94
N ASN A 93 22.35 9.39 20.22
CA ASN A 93 22.87 10.42 19.32
C ASN A 93 22.20 10.42 17.94
N LEU A 94 20.92 10.08 17.87
CA LEU A 94 20.10 10.19 16.66
C LEU A 94 19.15 11.39 16.85
N THR A 95 19.38 12.47 16.12
CA THR A 95 18.52 13.65 16.12
C THR A 95 17.58 13.62 14.91
N GLU A 96 16.51 14.41 14.95
CA GLU A 96 15.65 14.59 13.78
C GLU A 96 16.42 15.16 12.58
N GLU A 97 17.41 16.02 12.80
CA GLU A 97 18.27 16.58 11.75
C GLU A 97 19.14 15.50 11.09
N ILE A 98 19.67 14.56 11.88
CA ILE A 98 20.41 13.42 11.36
C ILE A 98 19.50 12.51 10.53
N LEU A 99 18.27 12.26 10.99
CA LEU A 99 17.26 11.48 10.26
C LEU A 99 16.80 12.16 8.97
N ALA A 100 16.67 13.49 8.97
CA ALA A 100 16.29 14.27 7.78
C ALA A 100 17.30 14.13 6.62
N ASN A 101 18.55 13.81 6.93
CA ASN A 101 19.63 13.64 5.97
C ASN A 101 19.98 12.17 5.73
N ALA A 102 19.14 11.24 6.20
CA ALA A 102 19.34 9.82 5.92
C ALA A 102 19.15 9.53 4.42
N THR A 103 19.78 8.46 3.96
CA THR A 103 19.72 7.99 2.57
C THR A 103 19.25 6.55 2.55
N LEU A 104 18.56 6.19 1.47
CA LEU A 104 18.20 4.82 1.13
C LEU A 104 18.96 4.44 -0.13
N THR A 105 19.75 3.38 -0.06
CA THR A 105 20.38 2.75 -1.21
C THR A 105 19.65 1.46 -1.55
N ILE A 106 19.17 1.36 -2.79
CA ILE A 106 18.47 0.19 -3.32
C ILE A 106 19.35 -0.45 -4.39
N LYS A 107 19.69 -1.71 -4.18
CA LYS A 107 20.44 -2.51 -5.15
C LYS A 107 19.56 -3.61 -5.71
N PHE A 108 19.57 -3.73 -7.03
CA PHE A 108 18.82 -4.73 -7.75
C PHE A 108 19.78 -5.79 -8.28
N ASN A 109 19.41 -7.05 -8.11
CA ASN A 109 20.04 -8.19 -8.77
C ASN A 109 18.95 -9.05 -9.40
N ILE A 110 19.30 -9.78 -10.45
CA ILE A 110 18.41 -10.77 -11.07
C ILE A 110 19.14 -12.09 -11.22
N THR A 111 18.45 -13.19 -10.89
CA THR A 111 18.76 -14.51 -11.41
C THR A 111 17.76 -14.85 -12.51
N TYR A 112 18.23 -14.94 -13.74
CA TYR A 112 17.43 -15.24 -14.92
C TYR A 112 16.89 -16.68 -14.90
N VAL A 113 15.92 -16.96 -15.77
CA VAL A 113 15.30 -18.30 -15.90
C VAL A 113 16.33 -19.40 -16.21
N ASP A 114 17.38 -19.07 -16.95
CA ASP A 114 18.49 -19.99 -17.31
C ASP A 114 19.55 -20.11 -16.21
N GLY A 115 19.38 -19.42 -15.08
CA GLY A 115 20.30 -19.39 -13.94
C GLY A 115 21.46 -18.41 -14.09
N ALA A 116 21.55 -17.64 -15.18
CA ALA A 116 22.49 -16.52 -15.25
C ALA A 116 22.18 -15.47 -14.18
N PHE A 117 23.17 -14.69 -13.79
CA PHE A 117 23.04 -13.69 -12.73
C PHE A 117 23.61 -12.35 -13.19
N ASP A 118 22.85 -11.28 -12.96
CA ASP A 118 23.31 -9.91 -13.14
C ASP A 118 23.05 -9.07 -11.88
N SER A 119 23.95 -8.11 -11.64
CA SER A 119 23.86 -7.13 -10.56
C SER A 119 23.94 -5.73 -11.15
N PHE A 120 23.04 -4.86 -10.70
CA PHE A 120 22.89 -3.53 -11.27
C PHE A 120 23.49 -2.45 -10.36
N LYS A 121 23.82 -1.30 -10.96
CA LYS A 121 24.31 -0.15 -10.23
C LYS A 121 23.24 0.27 -9.19
N PRO A 122 23.60 0.44 -7.91
CA PRO A 122 22.65 0.87 -6.89
C PRO A 122 22.08 2.26 -7.18
N LEU A 123 20.83 2.46 -6.78
CA LEU A 123 20.16 3.76 -6.71
C LEU A 123 20.25 4.27 -5.27
N THR A 124 20.79 5.46 -5.06
CA THR A 124 20.78 6.13 -3.75
C THR A 124 19.89 7.36 -3.82
N ILE A 125 18.92 7.43 -2.92
CA ILE A 125 17.96 8.52 -2.77
C ILE A 125 17.91 8.99 -1.31
N PRO A 126 17.39 10.19 -1.02
CA PRO A 126 17.04 10.56 0.34
C PRO A 126 16.06 9.57 0.96
N MET A 127 16.19 9.28 2.26
CA MET A 127 15.19 8.51 3.02
C MET A 127 14.04 9.44 3.43
N ALA A 128 13.25 9.82 2.43
CA ALA A 128 12.14 10.76 2.54
C ALA A 128 11.02 10.35 1.56
N PRO A 129 9.79 10.86 1.74
CA PRO A 129 8.72 10.67 0.76
C PRO A 129 9.20 11.09 -0.63
N THR A 130 9.05 10.20 -1.60
CA THR A 130 9.61 10.37 -2.94
C THR A 130 8.67 9.76 -3.96
N ALA A 131 8.22 10.56 -4.92
CA ALA A 131 7.66 10.06 -6.17
C ALA A 131 8.81 9.72 -7.12
N LEU A 132 9.11 8.44 -7.27
CA LEU A 132 10.16 7.96 -8.19
C LEU A 132 9.68 8.11 -9.64
N SER A 133 8.41 7.77 -9.87
CA SER A 133 7.64 8.06 -11.10
C SER A 133 6.20 8.41 -10.75
N ARG A 134 5.39 8.67 -11.78
CA ARG A 134 3.93 8.74 -11.68
C ARG A 134 3.30 7.52 -11.01
N TRP A 135 3.90 6.33 -11.14
CA TRP A 135 3.35 5.09 -10.63
C TRP A 135 4.03 4.60 -9.35
N ASN A 136 5.28 4.99 -9.08
CA ASN A 136 6.08 4.42 -8.00
C ASN A 136 6.41 5.46 -6.94
N HIS A 137 6.07 5.16 -5.70
CA HIS A 137 6.19 6.08 -4.57
C HIS A 137 6.82 5.40 -3.36
N ILE A 138 7.45 6.22 -2.53
CA ILE A 138 7.84 5.89 -1.16
C ILE A 138 7.20 6.93 -0.26
N ASP A 139 6.55 6.49 0.80
CA ASP A 139 5.95 7.35 1.82
C ASP A 139 6.41 6.92 3.21
N ILE A 140 6.47 7.89 4.13
CA ILE A 140 6.78 7.64 5.54
C ILE A 140 5.60 8.14 6.37
N ARG A 141 5.10 7.29 7.28
CA ARG A 141 4.03 7.65 8.22
C ARG A 141 4.49 7.34 9.65
N ASN A 142 4.03 8.12 10.63
CA ASN A 142 4.29 7.82 12.03
C ASN A 142 3.22 6.85 12.60
N MET A 143 3.30 6.50 13.89
CA MET A 143 2.29 5.63 14.55
C MET A 143 0.84 6.14 14.52
N THR A 144 0.61 7.42 14.23
CA THR A 144 -0.74 7.98 14.07
C THR A 144 -1.20 7.95 12.60
N GLY A 145 -0.40 7.34 11.71
CA GLY A 145 -0.55 7.33 10.26
C GLY A 145 -0.45 8.70 9.60
N ALA A 146 0.08 9.71 10.30
CA ALA A 146 0.33 11.02 9.71
C ALA A 146 1.59 10.93 8.84
N HIS A 147 1.50 11.43 7.61
CA HIS A 147 2.63 11.53 6.70
C HIS A 147 3.76 12.38 7.30
N LYS A 148 4.99 11.97 7.05
CA LYS A 148 6.21 12.64 7.54
C LYS A 148 7.22 12.75 6.42
N GLU A 149 7.90 13.89 6.36
CA GLU A 149 9.02 14.15 5.44
C GLU A 149 10.27 13.30 5.75
N ARG A 150 10.28 12.56 6.86
CA ARG A 150 11.39 11.75 7.34
C ARG A 150 10.93 10.75 8.39
N MET A 151 11.75 9.74 8.67
CA MET A 151 11.54 8.88 9.84
C MET A 151 11.61 9.70 11.13
N VAL A 152 10.84 9.30 12.14
CA VAL A 152 10.80 9.90 13.47
C VAL A 152 11.24 8.90 14.54
N LEU A 153 11.57 9.39 15.73
CA LEU A 153 11.79 8.50 16.87
C LEU A 153 10.48 7.77 17.24
N GLY A 154 10.58 6.51 17.65
CA GLY A 154 9.42 5.63 17.85
C GLY A 154 8.99 4.92 16.56
N GLY A 155 7.70 4.59 16.46
CA GLY A 155 7.17 3.77 15.37
C GLY A 155 6.99 4.54 14.05
N ASN A 156 7.38 3.88 12.96
CA ASN A 156 7.29 4.38 11.59
C ASN A 156 6.73 3.30 10.67
N ASP A 157 5.89 3.73 9.75
CA ASP A 157 5.58 3.03 8.51
C ASP A 157 6.49 3.59 7.43
N VAL A 158 7.19 2.69 6.74
CA VAL A 158 7.86 2.98 5.48
C VAL A 158 7.12 2.15 4.46
N VAL A 159 6.45 2.82 3.53
CA VAL A 159 5.60 2.17 2.55
C VAL A 159 6.09 2.50 1.16
N SER A 160 5.97 1.53 0.25
CA SER A 160 6.24 1.75 -1.16
C SER A 160 5.15 1.10 -1.98
N ASP A 161 4.56 1.86 -2.89
CA ASP A 161 3.65 1.34 -3.90
C ASP A 161 4.20 1.58 -5.29
N GLY A 162 3.75 0.75 -6.22
CA GLY A 162 3.70 1.17 -7.60
C GLY A 162 3.41 0.06 -8.57
N VAL A 163 3.93 0.20 -9.78
CA VAL A 163 3.72 -0.75 -10.87
C VAL A 163 5.06 -1.09 -11.49
N ILE A 164 5.30 -2.39 -11.62
CA ILE A 164 6.41 -2.93 -12.40
C ILE A 164 5.87 -3.34 -13.77
N LEU A 165 6.19 -2.57 -14.80
CA LEU A 165 5.70 -2.82 -16.16
C LEU A 165 6.41 -4.02 -16.79
N ARG A 166 5.64 -5.04 -17.18
CA ARG A 166 6.12 -6.32 -17.72
C ARG A 166 6.96 -6.15 -18.97
N GLN A 167 6.62 -5.18 -19.82
CA GLN A 167 7.35 -4.85 -21.05
C GLN A 167 8.78 -4.32 -20.80
N TRP A 168 9.06 -3.83 -19.59
CA TRP A 168 10.35 -3.28 -19.21
C TRP A 168 11.12 -4.18 -18.23
N VAL A 169 10.55 -5.30 -17.79
CA VAL A 169 11.21 -6.25 -16.88
C VAL A 169 11.55 -7.55 -17.59
N VAL A 170 12.66 -8.16 -17.19
CA VAL A 170 13.05 -9.50 -17.62
C VAL A 170 12.51 -10.53 -16.65
N ALA A 171 12.00 -11.64 -17.17
CA ALA A 171 11.55 -12.76 -16.35
C ALA A 171 12.69 -13.34 -15.50
N GLY A 172 12.46 -13.49 -14.20
CA GLY A 172 13.45 -14.08 -13.29
C GLY A 172 13.19 -13.76 -11.82
N ASN A 173 14.10 -14.24 -10.96
CA ASN A 173 14.11 -13.90 -9.54
C ASN A 173 14.86 -12.60 -9.32
N TRP A 174 14.14 -11.55 -8.98
CA TRP A 174 14.69 -10.23 -8.68
C TRP A 174 14.93 -10.07 -7.18
N THR A 175 16.17 -9.89 -6.78
CA THR A 175 16.55 -9.57 -5.40
C THR A 175 16.75 -8.06 -5.27
N MET A 176 16.00 -7.44 -4.36
CA MET A 176 16.11 -6.03 -4.01
C MET A 176 16.71 -5.94 -2.60
N GLU A 177 17.87 -5.30 -2.48
CA GLU A 177 18.56 -5.02 -1.22
C GLU A 177 18.34 -3.54 -0.86
N PHE A 178 17.89 -3.26 0.36
CA PHE A 178 17.57 -1.94 0.88
C PHE A 178 18.50 -1.61 2.05
N ASP A 179 19.43 -0.69 1.86
CA ASP A 179 20.38 -0.21 2.88
C ASP A 179 20.08 1.27 3.19
N ALA A 180 19.46 1.53 4.34
CA ALA A 180 19.20 2.89 4.81
C ALA A 180 20.25 3.32 5.84
N ARG A 181 20.87 4.49 5.64
CA ARG A 181 21.91 5.01 6.53
C ARG A 181 21.74 6.49 6.82
N VAL A 182 22.10 6.88 8.05
CA VAL A 182 22.27 8.29 8.43
C VAL A 182 23.64 8.82 7.94
N PRO A 183 23.86 10.16 7.88
CA PRO A 183 25.07 10.74 7.29
C PRO A 183 26.40 10.28 7.89
N ASP A 184 26.41 9.87 9.17
CA ASP A 184 27.61 9.35 9.84
C ASP A 184 27.91 7.87 9.51
N GLY A 185 27.14 7.25 8.61
CA GLY A 185 27.34 5.90 8.11
C GLY A 185 26.65 4.81 8.93
N ARG A 186 26.04 5.14 10.08
CA ARG A 186 25.28 4.16 10.86
C ARG A 186 24.05 3.68 10.08
N CYS A 187 23.82 2.37 10.14
CA CYS A 187 22.69 1.71 9.50
C CYS A 187 21.38 1.97 10.27
N LEU A 188 20.38 2.51 9.58
CA LEU A 188 19.00 2.53 10.06
C LEU A 188 18.42 1.13 9.96
N PHE A 189 18.35 0.59 8.74
CA PHE A 189 17.95 -0.79 8.47
C PHE A 189 18.68 -1.31 7.23
N ASP A 190 18.87 -2.63 7.17
CA ASP A 190 19.46 -3.33 6.03
C ASP A 190 18.80 -4.70 5.85
N PHE A 191 18.05 -4.85 4.76
CA PHE A 191 17.33 -6.08 4.43
C PHE A 191 17.27 -6.30 2.92
N SER A 192 16.95 -7.53 2.53
CA SER A 192 16.70 -7.88 1.13
C SER A 192 15.40 -8.65 1.00
N LEU A 193 14.74 -8.56 -0.14
CA LEU A 193 13.61 -9.39 -0.51
C LEU A 193 13.78 -9.87 -1.96
N THR A 194 13.26 -11.06 -2.28
CA THR A 194 13.40 -11.64 -3.63
C THR A 194 12.04 -11.93 -4.23
N GLN A 195 11.76 -11.50 -5.45
CA GLN A 195 10.44 -11.73 -6.06
C GLN A 195 10.66 -12.34 -7.43
N TRP A 196 9.91 -13.41 -7.74
CA TRP A 196 9.77 -13.79 -9.13
C TRP A 196 8.95 -12.71 -9.83
N MET A 197 9.49 -12.14 -10.90
CA MET A 197 8.77 -11.21 -11.75
C MET A 197 8.64 -11.84 -13.14
N ASP A 198 7.43 -11.81 -13.69
CA ASP A 198 7.24 -12.14 -15.09
C ASP A 198 7.58 -10.94 -15.95
N GLY A 199 8.32 -11.15 -17.03
CA GLY A 199 8.81 -10.07 -17.86
C GLY A 199 8.88 -10.47 -19.33
N ASP A 200 8.57 -9.52 -20.21
CA ASP A 200 8.64 -9.70 -21.67
C ASP A 200 9.89 -9.04 -22.28
N PHE A 201 10.68 -8.33 -21.47
CA PHE A 201 11.91 -7.67 -21.94
C PHE A 201 13.01 -8.70 -22.21
N ASP A 202 13.63 -8.63 -23.40
CA ASP A 202 14.85 -9.38 -23.73
C ASP A 202 16.07 -8.45 -23.67
N PRO A 203 16.95 -8.59 -22.66
CA PRO A 203 18.09 -7.69 -22.48
C PRO A 203 19.19 -7.92 -23.52
N ARG A 204 19.18 -9.02 -24.29
CA ARG A 204 20.26 -9.41 -25.21
C ARG A 204 20.43 -8.50 -26.42
N GLY A 205 19.55 -7.52 -26.60
CA GLY A 205 19.66 -6.45 -27.62
C GLY A 205 19.77 -5.03 -27.07
N ALA A 206 19.83 -4.85 -25.74
CA ALA A 206 19.88 -3.52 -25.13
C ALA A 206 21.35 -3.05 -24.99
N GLU A 207 21.70 -1.95 -25.66
CA GLU A 207 23.05 -1.38 -25.60
C GLU A 207 23.30 -0.56 -24.31
N ASP A 208 22.27 -0.25 -23.53
CA ASP A 208 22.38 0.46 -22.25
C ASP A 208 21.48 -0.11 -21.14
N SER A 209 21.85 0.14 -19.89
CA SER A 209 21.10 -0.27 -18.70
C SER A 209 19.92 0.69 -18.38
N SER A 210 19.48 1.51 -19.32
CA SER A 210 18.41 2.51 -19.09
C SER A 210 17.03 1.87 -18.87
N TRP A 211 16.86 0.62 -19.32
CA TRP A 211 15.62 -0.14 -19.16
C TRP A 211 15.27 -0.43 -17.69
N LEU A 212 16.26 -0.58 -16.80
CA LEU A 212 16.02 -0.72 -15.36
C LEU A 212 15.37 0.52 -14.76
N ALA A 213 15.80 1.70 -15.20
CA ALA A 213 15.18 2.95 -14.77
C ALA A 213 13.73 3.06 -15.27
N LYS A 214 13.41 2.44 -16.42
CA LYS A 214 12.03 2.37 -16.92
C LYS A 214 11.19 1.33 -16.17
N ALA A 215 11.77 0.17 -15.86
CA ALA A 215 11.15 -0.93 -15.13
C ALA A 215 10.69 -0.54 -13.71
N PHE A 216 11.58 0.14 -12.98
CA PHE A 216 11.38 0.53 -11.59
C PHE A 216 11.10 2.03 -11.44
N GLY A 217 10.77 2.70 -12.56
CA GLY A 217 10.22 4.06 -12.55
C GLY A 217 11.20 5.18 -12.17
N SER A 218 12.52 5.02 -12.18
CA SER A 218 13.45 6.14 -11.97
C SER A 218 13.76 6.97 -13.23
N GLY A 219 13.18 6.62 -14.38
CA GLY A 219 13.30 7.35 -15.64
C GLY A 219 12.14 8.33 -15.89
N SER A 220 12.45 9.57 -16.26
CA SER A 220 11.52 10.66 -16.58
C SER A 220 10.71 10.48 -17.87
N GLY A 221 10.39 9.24 -18.26
CA GLY A 221 9.92 8.94 -19.62
C GLY A 221 9.03 7.72 -19.76
N LEU A 222 8.29 7.31 -18.72
CA LEU A 222 7.13 6.46 -18.98
C LEU A 222 6.14 7.29 -19.82
N PRO A 223 5.82 6.90 -21.06
CA PRO A 223 4.80 7.57 -21.83
C PRO A 223 3.50 7.55 -21.04
N SER A 224 2.77 8.67 -21.00
CA SER A 224 1.41 8.72 -20.43
C SER A 224 0.43 7.75 -21.12
N SER A 225 0.83 7.09 -22.21
CA SER A 225 0.06 6.08 -22.93
C SER A 225 0.23 4.66 -22.39
N ASP A 226 1.25 4.39 -21.57
CA ASP A 226 1.47 3.07 -20.99
C ASP A 226 0.64 2.96 -19.71
N VAL A 227 -0.66 2.71 -19.90
CA VAL A 227 -1.59 2.45 -18.81
C VAL A 227 -1.38 1.00 -18.35
N PRO A 228 -1.07 0.76 -17.06
CA PRO A 228 -0.99 -0.58 -16.52
C PRO A 228 -2.28 -1.36 -16.75
N ARG A 229 -2.23 -2.69 -16.67
CA ARG A 229 -3.45 -3.47 -16.75
C ARG A 229 -4.21 -3.33 -15.43
N GLU A 230 -5.48 -2.98 -15.50
CA GLU A 230 -6.34 -3.02 -14.33
C GLU A 230 -6.68 -4.47 -13.98
N LEU A 231 -6.54 -4.84 -12.72
CA LEU A 231 -7.02 -6.12 -12.18
C LEU A 231 -8.04 -5.85 -11.09
N ASN A 232 -9.17 -5.30 -11.53
CA ASN A 232 -10.34 -5.08 -10.71
C ASN A 232 -11.59 -5.66 -11.40
N ASN A 233 -12.70 -5.69 -10.67
CA ASN A 233 -14.03 -5.93 -11.22
C ASN A 233 -15.01 -4.83 -10.83
N ALA A 234 -14.48 -3.62 -10.75
CA ALA A 234 -15.24 -2.46 -10.38
C ALA A 234 -16.29 -2.15 -11.45
N THR A 235 -17.45 -1.73 -10.98
CA THR A 235 -18.51 -1.17 -11.80
C THR A 235 -18.89 0.18 -11.24
N TYR A 236 -19.30 1.12 -12.09
CA TYR A 236 -19.93 2.34 -11.60
C TYR A 236 -21.12 2.01 -10.70
N GLY A 237 -21.27 2.76 -9.62
CA GLY A 237 -22.34 2.58 -8.66
C GLY A 237 -23.67 3.14 -9.15
N LYS A 238 -24.41 3.75 -8.22
CA LYS A 238 -25.76 4.29 -8.51
C LYS A 238 -25.70 5.55 -9.36
N THR A 239 -24.62 6.31 -9.24
CA THR A 239 -24.37 7.52 -10.03
C THR A 239 -23.67 7.13 -11.34
N PRO A 240 -24.27 7.37 -12.51
CA PRO A 240 -23.61 7.07 -13.79
C PRO A 240 -22.31 7.86 -13.98
N ALA A 241 -21.32 7.28 -14.65
CA ALA A 241 -20.00 7.88 -14.88
C ALA A 241 -20.04 9.33 -15.38
N LYS A 242 -20.94 9.63 -16.32
CA LYS A 242 -21.12 10.97 -16.91
C LYS A 242 -21.60 12.05 -15.92
N ASP A 243 -22.15 11.62 -14.78
CA ASP A 243 -22.71 12.48 -13.73
C ASP A 243 -21.75 12.57 -12.51
N GLN A 244 -20.57 11.93 -12.59
CA GLN A 244 -19.49 12.00 -11.61
C GLN A 244 -18.47 13.07 -12.04
N LEU A 245 -17.96 13.86 -11.08
CA LEU A 245 -16.99 14.93 -11.38
C LEU A 245 -15.54 14.43 -11.52
N PHE A 246 -15.21 13.33 -10.83
CA PHE A 246 -13.87 12.78 -10.74
C PHE A 246 -13.73 11.63 -11.73
N THR A 247 -13.05 11.88 -12.84
CA THR A 247 -12.92 10.91 -13.93
C THR A 247 -11.85 9.90 -13.56
N ILE A 248 -12.29 8.68 -13.22
CA ILE A 248 -11.40 7.55 -12.94
C ILE A 248 -10.70 7.13 -14.22
N GLU A 249 -9.38 7.20 -14.21
CA GLU A 249 -8.51 6.79 -15.32
C GLU A 249 -7.82 5.45 -15.05
N PHE A 250 -7.64 5.11 -13.77
CA PHE A 250 -7.09 3.83 -13.38
C PHE A 250 -7.58 3.43 -11.99
N LEU A 251 -7.98 2.18 -11.84
CA LEU A 251 -8.30 1.56 -10.55
C LEU A 251 -7.68 0.17 -10.51
N ASP A 252 -7.00 -0.17 -9.43
CA ASP A 252 -6.46 -1.52 -9.27
C ASP A 252 -6.46 -1.96 -7.80
N VAL A 253 -6.46 -3.28 -7.60
CA VAL A 253 -6.54 -3.90 -6.28
C VAL A 253 -5.51 -5.02 -6.16
N ALA A 254 -4.78 -5.02 -5.06
CA ALA A 254 -3.68 -5.93 -4.80
C ALA A 254 -3.78 -6.54 -3.39
N PRO A 255 -3.79 -7.87 -3.22
CA PRO A 255 -4.06 -8.85 -4.26
C PRO A 255 -5.50 -8.74 -4.77
N PHE A 256 -5.75 -9.22 -5.98
CA PHE A 256 -7.11 -9.42 -6.48
C PHE A 256 -7.34 -10.90 -6.85
N PRO A 257 -8.41 -11.52 -6.31
CA PRO A 257 -9.34 -10.94 -5.33
C PRO A 257 -8.65 -10.67 -3.97
N ILE A 258 -9.20 -9.74 -3.19
CA ILE A 258 -8.70 -9.47 -1.82
C ILE A 258 -8.70 -10.75 -1.00
N VAL A 259 -7.56 -11.06 -0.41
CA VAL A 259 -7.38 -12.23 0.45
C VAL A 259 -7.53 -11.81 1.90
N SER A 260 -8.56 -12.32 2.59
CA SER A 260 -8.71 -12.06 4.02
C SER A 260 -7.51 -12.57 4.82
N GLY A 261 -7.14 -11.84 5.86
CA GLY A 261 -5.98 -12.14 6.70
C GLY A 261 -4.65 -11.77 6.06
N GLU A 262 -4.67 -11.15 4.88
CA GLU A 262 -3.52 -10.58 4.19
C GLU A 262 -3.76 -9.10 3.92
N LEU A 263 -2.66 -8.37 3.71
CA LEU A 263 -2.67 -6.97 3.35
C LEU A 263 -3.34 -6.84 1.97
N TYR A 264 -4.24 -5.88 1.85
CA TYR A 264 -4.72 -5.41 0.57
C TYR A 264 -4.36 -3.93 0.36
N TYR A 265 -4.31 -3.55 -0.90
CA TYR A 265 -4.08 -2.21 -1.38
C TYR A 265 -5.05 -1.93 -2.52
N VAL A 266 -5.72 -0.78 -2.46
CA VAL A 266 -6.57 -0.25 -3.52
C VAL A 266 -5.93 1.04 -3.99
N TYR A 267 -5.70 1.16 -5.28
CA TYR A 267 -5.15 2.36 -5.88
C TYR A 267 -6.12 2.92 -6.91
N LEU A 268 -6.52 4.16 -6.69
CA LEU A 268 -7.38 4.90 -7.59
C LEU A 268 -6.60 6.12 -8.12
N TYR A 269 -6.52 6.25 -9.43
CA TYR A 269 -6.06 7.46 -10.09
C TYR A 269 -7.18 8.08 -10.91
N ALA A 270 -7.36 9.38 -10.73
CA ALA A 270 -8.44 10.11 -11.37
C ALA A 270 -8.13 11.60 -11.50
N ASN A 271 -8.85 12.25 -12.41
CA ASN A 271 -8.68 13.65 -12.75
C ASN A 271 -9.97 14.44 -12.59
N PHE A 272 -9.83 15.68 -12.12
CA PHE A 272 -10.83 16.72 -12.35
C PHE A 272 -10.54 17.44 -13.66
N TRP A 273 -11.58 17.60 -14.49
CA TRP A 273 -11.47 18.29 -15.76
C TRP A 273 -12.07 19.71 -15.64
N PRO A 274 -11.28 20.78 -15.86
CA PRO A 274 -11.74 22.15 -15.62
C PRO A 274 -13.03 22.53 -16.36
N GLN A 275 -13.28 21.94 -17.53
CA GLN A 275 -14.49 22.16 -18.32
C GLN A 275 -15.76 21.58 -17.68
N TRP A 276 -15.64 20.61 -16.78
CA TRP A 276 -16.75 19.91 -16.12
C TRP A 276 -16.90 20.28 -14.64
N THR A 277 -15.90 20.96 -14.08
CA THR A 277 -15.91 21.41 -12.68
C THR A 277 -15.83 22.94 -12.55
N PRO A 278 -16.61 23.74 -13.32
CA PRO A 278 -16.55 25.19 -13.21
C PRO A 278 -17.00 25.64 -11.82
N GLY A 279 -16.14 26.39 -11.12
CA GLY A 279 -16.45 26.93 -9.79
C GLY A 279 -16.22 25.97 -8.63
N LEU A 280 -15.79 24.72 -8.88
CA LEU A 280 -15.32 23.84 -7.82
C LEU A 280 -14.01 24.39 -7.24
N SER A 281 -13.90 24.47 -5.92
CA SER A 281 -12.69 24.90 -5.24
C SER A 281 -12.07 23.77 -4.40
N GLU A 282 -10.78 23.85 -4.11
CA GLU A 282 -10.12 22.92 -3.17
C GLU A 282 -10.73 23.00 -1.76
N ALA A 283 -11.28 24.16 -1.38
CA ALA A 283 -12.00 24.32 -0.11
C ALA A 283 -13.33 23.56 -0.09
N ASP A 284 -13.90 23.23 -1.25
CA ASP A 284 -15.07 22.36 -1.36
C ASP A 284 -14.65 20.89 -1.33
N LEU A 285 -13.55 20.54 -2.01
CA LEU A 285 -12.96 19.20 -1.96
C LEU A 285 -12.54 18.80 -0.53
N ALA A 286 -12.02 19.73 0.27
CA ALA A 286 -11.68 19.51 1.68
C ALA A 286 -12.88 19.16 2.57
N LYS A 287 -14.12 19.41 2.11
CA LYS A 287 -15.36 19.08 2.81
C LYS A 287 -16.00 17.80 2.27
N ALA A 288 -15.38 17.15 1.29
CA ALA A 288 -15.91 15.94 0.70
C ALA A 288 -15.98 14.81 1.74
N THR A 289 -16.92 13.90 1.54
CA THR A 289 -17.09 12.71 2.37
C THR A 289 -17.00 11.47 1.50
N LEU A 290 -16.52 10.37 2.08
CA LEU A 290 -16.54 9.04 1.50
C LEU A 290 -17.48 8.17 2.33
N SER A 291 -18.49 7.61 1.68
CA SER A 291 -19.39 6.59 2.24
C SER A 291 -18.97 5.22 1.73
N ILE A 292 -18.72 4.29 2.64
CA ILE A 292 -18.39 2.90 2.33
C ILE A 292 -19.53 2.00 2.79
N THR A 293 -20.06 1.18 1.89
CA THR A 293 -21.12 0.20 2.21
C THR A 293 -20.68 -1.20 1.82
N PHE A 294 -20.95 -2.18 2.68
CA PHE A 294 -20.67 -3.58 2.42
C PHE A 294 -21.99 -4.34 2.28
N SER A 295 -22.09 -5.20 1.27
CA SER A 295 -23.20 -6.14 1.15
C SER A 295 -22.72 -7.53 0.78
N ILE A 296 -23.51 -8.52 1.15
CA ILE A 296 -23.23 -9.95 0.91
C ILE A 296 -24.52 -10.63 0.45
N ILE A 297 -24.39 -11.50 -0.55
CA ILE A 297 -25.45 -12.40 -0.98
C ILE A 297 -25.08 -13.82 -0.57
N TYR A 298 -25.94 -14.46 0.22
CA TYR A 298 -25.74 -15.83 0.68
C TYR A 298 -26.26 -16.86 -0.32
N ALA A 299 -25.88 -18.13 -0.14
CA ALA A 299 -26.29 -19.23 -1.02
C ALA A 299 -27.80 -19.50 -1.01
N ASP A 300 -28.49 -19.15 0.07
CA ASP A 300 -29.96 -19.22 0.16
C ASP A 300 -30.67 -18.04 -0.53
N GLY A 301 -29.92 -17.13 -1.16
CA GLY A 301 -30.40 -15.92 -1.80
C GLY A 301 -30.71 -14.77 -0.85
N SER A 302 -30.61 -14.98 0.46
CA SER A 302 -30.75 -13.90 1.44
C SER A 302 -29.58 -12.94 1.35
N GLN A 303 -29.82 -11.69 1.77
CA GLN A 303 -28.84 -10.62 1.68
C GLN A 303 -28.72 -9.87 2.99
N ASP A 304 -27.51 -9.47 3.29
CA ASP A 304 -27.19 -8.59 4.40
C ASP A 304 -26.52 -7.33 3.81
N HIS A 305 -26.99 -6.16 4.25
CA HIS A 305 -26.47 -4.85 3.85
C HIS A 305 -26.04 -4.07 5.08
N SER A 306 -24.79 -3.62 5.07
CA SER A 306 -24.27 -2.76 6.12
C SER A 306 -24.95 -1.38 6.05
N LYS A 307 -24.98 -0.68 7.19
CA LYS A 307 -25.23 0.77 7.12
C LYS A 307 -24.01 1.43 6.45
N PRO A 308 -24.20 2.50 5.67
CA PRO A 308 -23.08 3.27 5.15
C PRO A 308 -22.21 3.79 6.29
N TRP A 309 -20.90 3.60 6.17
CA TRP A 309 -19.92 4.24 7.03
C TRP A 309 -19.37 5.47 6.31
N THR A 310 -19.81 6.65 6.75
CA THR A 310 -19.41 7.92 6.15
C THR A 310 -18.31 8.59 6.97
N ILE A 311 -17.22 8.95 6.29
CA ILE A 311 -16.07 9.65 6.86
C ILE A 311 -15.70 10.86 5.97
N PRO A 312 -15.00 11.88 6.48
CA PRO A 312 -14.35 12.86 5.62
C PRO A 312 -13.42 12.16 4.62
N LEU A 313 -13.41 12.61 3.37
CA LEU A 313 -12.47 12.15 2.35
C LEU A 313 -11.17 12.94 2.49
N GLU A 314 -10.26 12.40 3.28
CA GLU A 314 -8.97 13.00 3.59
C GLU A 314 -7.93 11.90 3.88
N SER A 315 -6.65 12.24 3.76
CA SER A 315 -5.57 11.36 4.21
C SER A 315 -5.64 11.14 5.70
N LYS A 316 -5.83 9.89 6.12
CA LYS A 316 -5.85 9.52 7.54
C LYS A 316 -5.68 8.03 7.78
N MET A 317 -5.23 7.75 8.99
CA MET A 317 -5.37 6.45 9.61
C MET A 317 -6.82 6.25 10.08
N LEU A 318 -7.44 5.18 9.62
CA LEU A 318 -8.74 4.72 10.14
C LEU A 318 -8.51 3.88 11.40
N ASP A 319 -7.51 3.01 11.34
CA ASP A 319 -6.86 2.36 12.47
C ASP A 319 -5.45 1.91 12.08
N ARG A 320 -4.75 1.24 12.99
CA ARG A 320 -3.35 0.83 12.80
C ARG A 320 -3.08 0.01 11.53
N PHE A 321 -4.08 -0.70 11.03
CA PHE A 321 -3.99 -1.58 9.86
C PHE A 321 -4.88 -1.11 8.72
N ARG A 322 -5.37 0.13 8.73
CA ARG A 322 -6.20 0.69 7.67
C ARG A 322 -5.91 2.18 7.48
N HIS A 323 -5.47 2.55 6.29
CA HIS A 323 -5.19 3.94 5.94
C HIS A 323 -5.85 4.32 4.62
N ILE A 324 -6.19 5.60 4.51
CA ILE A 324 -6.48 6.26 3.24
C ILE A 324 -5.42 7.34 3.08
N GLY A 325 -4.76 7.36 1.94
CA GLY A 325 -3.81 8.40 1.53
C GLY A 325 -4.29 9.05 0.24
N ILE A 326 -4.07 10.35 0.14
CA ILE A 326 -4.33 11.17 -1.04
C ILE A 326 -3.01 11.77 -1.47
N ARG A 327 -2.70 11.69 -2.78
CA ARG A 327 -1.56 12.38 -3.36
C ARG A 327 -2.01 13.27 -4.51
N ASN A 328 -1.35 14.41 -4.65
CA ASN A 328 -1.60 15.35 -5.75
C ASN A 328 -0.96 14.89 -7.06
N GLU A 329 -1.01 15.73 -8.09
CA GLU A 329 -0.51 15.41 -9.43
C GLU A 329 1.01 15.17 -9.50
N THR A 330 1.76 15.61 -8.48
CA THR A 330 3.21 15.40 -8.37
C THR A 330 3.56 14.19 -7.52
N GLY A 331 2.56 13.42 -7.07
CA GLY A 331 2.76 12.27 -6.18
C GLY A 331 3.10 12.66 -4.74
N HIS A 332 2.91 13.92 -4.34
CA HIS A 332 3.12 14.35 -2.96
C HIS A 332 1.87 14.06 -2.14
N ALA A 333 2.06 13.50 -0.95
CA ALA A 333 0.97 13.28 0.00
C ALA A 333 0.32 14.61 0.45
N THR A 334 -1.00 14.65 0.42
CA THR A 334 -1.81 15.80 0.82
C THR A 334 -2.98 15.35 1.69
N ASP A 335 -3.51 16.23 2.53
CA ASP A 335 -4.67 15.88 3.36
C ASP A 335 -5.95 15.77 2.52
N HIS A 336 -6.07 16.53 1.43
CA HIS A 336 -7.27 16.57 0.58
C HIS A 336 -6.90 16.52 -0.91
N MET A 337 -7.91 16.27 -1.75
CA MET A 337 -7.75 16.30 -3.20
C MET A 337 -7.49 17.72 -3.73
N SER A 338 -6.67 17.83 -4.77
CA SER A 338 -6.49 19.03 -5.60
C SER A 338 -7.46 19.05 -6.78
N LEU A 339 -7.59 20.20 -7.47
CA LEU A 339 -8.41 20.34 -8.68
C LEU A 339 -7.79 19.72 -9.95
N ARG A 340 -6.81 18.81 -9.79
CA ARG A 340 -6.09 18.15 -10.89
C ARG A 340 -6.15 16.63 -10.73
N ALA A 341 -5.11 15.96 -11.23
CA ALA A 341 -4.82 14.56 -10.97
C ALA A 341 -4.69 14.33 -9.46
N ASN A 342 -5.33 13.27 -8.98
CA ASN A 342 -5.14 12.80 -7.62
C ASN A 342 -5.00 11.27 -7.62
N ASP A 343 -4.16 10.80 -6.72
CA ASP A 343 -4.15 9.41 -6.29
C ASP A 343 -4.96 9.30 -5.01
N ILE A 344 -5.78 8.26 -4.91
CA ILE A 344 -6.38 7.82 -3.65
C ILE A 344 -5.93 6.39 -3.44
N ALA A 345 -5.08 6.20 -2.43
CA ALA A 345 -4.55 4.92 -2.02
C ALA A 345 -5.25 4.49 -0.73
N ALA A 346 -5.71 3.25 -0.67
CA ALA A 346 -6.25 2.68 0.57
C ALA A 346 -5.59 1.33 0.84
N ASP A 347 -4.92 1.22 1.98
CA ASP A 347 -4.32 -0.03 2.43
C ASP A 347 -5.07 -0.59 3.64
N GLY A 348 -5.12 -1.91 3.75
CA GLY A 348 -5.41 -2.51 5.04
C GLY A 348 -5.69 -3.99 5.08
N TYR A 349 -6.43 -4.39 6.11
CA TYR A 349 -6.65 -5.79 6.46
C TYR A 349 -8.12 -6.16 6.60
N VAL A 350 -8.49 -7.32 6.07
CA VAL A 350 -9.80 -7.95 6.30
C VAL A 350 -9.63 -9.17 7.21
N PRO A 351 -9.95 -9.11 8.52
CA PRO A 351 -9.69 -10.23 9.42
C PRO A 351 -10.66 -11.40 9.18
N LYS A 352 -10.12 -12.61 8.94
CA LYS A 352 -10.92 -13.81 8.60
C LYS A 352 -12.04 -14.10 9.61
N GLN A 353 -11.81 -13.85 10.90
CA GLN A 353 -12.78 -14.15 11.97
C GLN A 353 -14.07 -13.32 11.92
N PHE A 354 -14.08 -12.20 11.19
CA PHE A 354 -15.23 -11.29 11.13
C PHE A 354 -15.99 -11.37 9.81
N VAL A 355 -15.57 -12.24 8.89
CA VAL A 355 -16.14 -12.29 7.53
C VAL A 355 -16.64 -13.69 7.23
N VAL A 356 -17.78 -13.78 6.55
CA VAL A 356 -18.34 -15.03 6.03
C VAL A 356 -17.79 -15.26 4.63
N SER A 357 -17.37 -16.49 4.33
CA SER A 357 -16.89 -16.88 2.99
C SER A 357 -17.97 -16.75 1.91
N ARG A 358 -17.97 -15.65 1.13
CA ARG A 358 -18.91 -15.37 0.02
C ARG A 358 -18.41 -14.24 -0.89
N ASN A 359 -19.20 -13.92 -1.91
CA ASN A 359 -19.07 -12.68 -2.66
C ASN A 359 -19.54 -11.50 -1.81
N TRP A 360 -18.61 -10.59 -1.52
CA TRP A 360 -18.86 -9.31 -0.88
C TRP A 360 -18.80 -8.21 -1.91
N THR A 361 -19.79 -7.33 -1.88
CA THR A 361 -19.80 -6.08 -2.65
C THR A 361 -19.43 -4.94 -1.71
N MET A 362 -18.40 -4.19 -2.08
CA MET A 362 -17.95 -2.97 -1.41
C MET A 362 -18.30 -1.78 -2.31
N GLU A 363 -19.17 -0.91 -1.85
CA GLU A 363 -19.57 0.33 -2.55
C GLU A 363 -18.82 1.51 -1.94
N PHE A 364 -18.23 2.37 -2.78
CA PHE A 364 -17.52 3.59 -2.41
C PHE A 364 -18.21 4.77 -3.09
N ASP A 365 -18.84 5.64 -2.29
CA ASP A 365 -19.58 6.82 -2.77
C ASP A 365 -18.97 8.07 -2.14
N ALA A 366 -18.24 8.85 -2.94
CA ALA A 366 -17.64 10.10 -2.52
C ALA A 366 -18.47 11.30 -2.98
N ARG A 367 -18.81 12.20 -2.06
CA ARG A 367 -19.70 13.34 -2.33
C ARG A 367 -19.25 14.63 -1.68
N LEU A 368 -19.54 15.74 -2.34
CA LEU A 368 -19.51 17.08 -1.77
C LEU A 368 -20.70 17.30 -0.81
N PRO A 369 -20.66 18.33 0.06
CA PRO A 369 -21.74 18.61 1.02
C PRO A 369 -23.11 18.89 0.39
N ASP A 370 -23.15 19.35 -0.85
CA ASP A 370 -24.39 19.60 -1.61
C ASP A 370 -24.99 18.32 -2.24
N GLY A 371 -24.33 17.18 -2.07
CA GLY A 371 -24.73 15.88 -2.61
C GLY A 371 -24.14 15.56 -3.98
N THR A 372 -23.40 16.49 -4.60
CA THR A 372 -22.72 16.26 -5.87
C THR A 372 -21.73 15.10 -5.75
N CYS A 373 -21.80 14.16 -6.69
CA CYS A 373 -20.95 12.97 -6.70
C CYS A 373 -19.57 13.30 -7.27
N LEU A 374 -18.54 13.01 -6.48
CA LEU A 374 -17.16 13.03 -6.95
C LEU A 374 -16.89 11.74 -7.71
N PHE A 375 -17.01 10.60 -7.05
CA PHE A 375 -16.95 9.27 -7.67
C PHE A 375 -17.88 8.29 -6.95
N ASP A 376 -18.35 7.28 -7.67
CA ASP A 376 -19.21 6.22 -7.15
C ASP A 376 -18.93 4.92 -7.91
N PHE A 377 -18.34 3.94 -7.21
CA PHE A 377 -18.05 2.63 -7.77
C PHE A 377 -18.24 1.52 -6.74
N ALA A 378 -18.42 0.30 -7.23
CA ALA A 378 -18.56 -0.89 -6.41
C ALA A 378 -17.66 -2.01 -6.93
N MET A 379 -17.09 -2.80 -6.02
CA MET A 379 -16.30 -3.99 -6.34
C MET A 379 -16.92 -5.22 -5.67
N THR A 380 -17.15 -6.28 -6.44
CA THR A 380 -17.76 -7.51 -5.92
C THR A 380 -16.81 -8.68 -6.05
N GLN A 381 -16.24 -9.15 -4.96
CA GLN A 381 -15.27 -10.25 -5.01
C GLN A 381 -15.51 -11.29 -3.94
N TRP A 382 -15.02 -12.50 -4.20
CA TRP A 382 -15.05 -13.56 -3.22
C TRP A 382 -14.06 -13.27 -2.10
N VAL A 383 -14.54 -13.20 -0.86
CA VAL A 383 -13.73 -12.97 0.33
C VAL A 383 -13.84 -14.21 1.22
N ASN A 384 -12.71 -14.88 1.45
CA ASN A 384 -12.65 -16.08 2.29
C ASN A 384 -12.65 -15.72 3.77
N GLY A 385 -13.60 -16.20 4.56
CA GLY A 385 -13.67 -15.92 5.99
C GLY A 385 -14.12 -17.11 6.83
N ASN A 386 -13.83 -17.03 8.13
CA ASN A 386 -14.03 -18.08 9.12
C ASN A 386 -15.33 -17.90 9.92
N LEU A 387 -16.02 -16.77 9.77
CA LEU A 387 -17.28 -16.54 10.47
C LEU A 387 -18.34 -17.48 9.91
N GLN A 388 -18.90 -18.31 10.78
CA GLN A 388 -20.06 -19.13 10.42
C GLN A 388 -21.34 -18.32 10.66
N ARG A 389 -22.21 -18.28 9.66
CA ARG A 389 -23.56 -17.77 9.83
C ARG A 389 -24.37 -18.81 10.58
N HIS A 390 -24.77 -18.50 11.80
CA HIS A 390 -25.83 -19.25 12.48
C HIS A 390 -27.15 -18.83 11.83
N VAL A 391 -27.76 -19.75 11.08
CA VAL A 391 -29.06 -19.58 10.41
C VAL A 391 -30.20 -19.76 11.39
#